data_AF-A0A3D4B540-F1
#
_entry.id   AF-A0A3D4B540-F1
#
_cell.length_a   1.000
_cell.length_b   1.000
_cell.length_c   1.000
_cell.angle_alpha   90.00
_cell.angle_beta   90.00
_cell.angle_gamma   90.00
#
_symmetry.space_group_name_H-M   'P 1'
#
loop_
_entity.id
_entity.type
_entity.pdbx_description
1 polymer ?
#
loop_
_entity_poly.entity_id
_entity_poly.type
_entity_poly.pdbx_seq_one_letter_code
_entity_poly.pdbx_strand_id
1 'polypeptide(L)'
;MERESLPTSYARAFPATRLWRVRRGKTSATAGAGSTAPFSVRYGAVELTSVSFCASYFAVALFSGESFEATAGKVKMTHQSRGELHDTPVYYQPVGHPVDFESFYDQRVERDVYALPPLITSLEIEEVDGGFDLQVCCTGYDRVPFQIACDFTPGGEVEFDSGTMHGRAGEIMFLKSGQVTYHTGDDAISIGPGAYAHRFWQMRGSDSAPNAFRILITCMTPVDQRLEIRCGAWSAAEERIVF
;
A
#
# COMPACT_ATOMS: atom_id res chain seq x y z
N MET A 1 -21.83 -23.11 27.29
CA MET A 1 -20.43 -22.66 27.48
C MET A 1 -20.43 -21.17 27.21
N GLU A 2 -20.37 -20.35 28.27
CA GLU A 2 -20.23 -18.89 28.10
C GLU A 2 -18.92 -18.61 27.38
N ARG A 3 -18.96 -17.83 26.30
CA ARG A 3 -17.75 -17.39 25.60
C ARG A 3 -17.15 -16.25 26.41
N GLU A 4 -15.88 -16.37 26.78
CA GLU A 4 -15.12 -15.25 27.32
C GLU A 4 -15.12 -14.07 26.35
N SER A 5 -15.15 -12.86 26.90
CA SER A 5 -15.05 -11.64 26.12
C SER A 5 -13.68 -11.55 25.47
N LEU A 6 -13.65 -11.11 24.21
CA LEU A 6 -12.39 -10.94 23.49
C LEU A 6 -11.55 -9.85 24.17
N PRO A 7 -10.24 -10.08 24.38
CA PRO A 7 -9.36 -9.06 24.94
C PRO A 7 -9.39 -7.79 24.09
N THR A 8 -9.40 -6.64 24.76
CA THR A 8 -9.43 -5.31 24.15
C THR A 8 -8.04 -4.76 23.85
N SER A 9 -6.99 -5.40 24.35
CA SER A 9 -5.60 -5.06 24.06
C SER A 9 -4.77 -6.33 23.84
N TYR A 10 -4.14 -6.45 22.67
CA TYR A 10 -3.15 -7.49 22.38
C TYR A 10 -2.34 -7.13 21.12
N ALA A 11 -1.15 -7.70 20.98
CA ALA A 11 -0.42 -7.76 19.73
C ALA A 11 0.10 -9.18 19.54
N ARG A 12 -0.22 -9.82 18.40
CA ARG A 12 0.12 -11.22 18.19
C ARG A 12 0.56 -11.47 16.75
N ALA A 13 1.75 -12.06 16.62
CA ALA A 13 2.27 -12.56 15.35
C ALA A 13 1.90 -14.05 15.19
N PHE A 14 1.58 -14.43 13.96
CA PHE A 14 1.25 -15.79 13.54
C PHE A 14 2.18 -16.15 12.37
N PRO A 15 3.41 -16.63 12.65
CA PRO A 15 4.42 -16.86 11.60
C PRO A 15 3.98 -17.86 10.54
N ALA A 16 3.26 -18.91 10.92
CA ALA A 16 2.78 -19.95 10.00
C ALA A 16 1.83 -19.41 8.93
N THR A 17 0.99 -18.42 9.28
CA THR A 17 0.06 -17.76 8.35
C THR A 17 0.58 -16.40 7.88
N ARG A 18 1.79 -16.00 8.31
CA ARG A 18 2.42 -14.70 7.99
C ARG A 18 1.51 -13.50 8.30
N LEU A 19 0.86 -13.53 9.46
CA LEU A 19 -0.05 -12.47 9.91
C LEU A 19 0.43 -11.84 11.22
N TRP A 20 0.16 -10.55 11.38
CA TRP A 20 0.28 -9.82 12.63
C TRP A 20 -1.00 -9.06 12.90
N ARG A 21 -1.55 -9.26 14.10
CA ARG A 21 -2.83 -8.66 14.52
C ARG A 21 -2.59 -7.85 15.77
N VAL A 22 -3.05 -6.60 15.74
CA VAL A 22 -2.96 -5.66 16.86
C VAL A 22 -4.36 -5.18 17.21
N ARG A 23 -4.65 -5.09 18.51
CA ARG A 23 -5.85 -4.43 19.03
C ARG A 23 -5.48 -3.52 20.19
N ARG A 24 -6.00 -2.29 20.17
CA ARG A 24 -5.90 -1.29 21.25
C ARG A 24 -7.24 -0.58 21.37
N GLY A 25 -8.13 -1.08 22.23
CA GLY A 25 -9.47 -0.54 22.40
C GLY A 25 -10.28 -0.58 21.10
N LYS A 26 -10.56 0.60 20.53
CA LYS A 26 -11.24 0.79 19.23
C LYS A 26 -10.35 0.48 18.02
N THR A 27 -9.02 0.52 18.17
CA THR A 27 -8.07 0.23 17.10
C THR A 27 -7.94 -1.27 16.89
N SER A 28 -8.08 -1.73 15.65
CA SER A 28 -7.79 -3.09 15.22
C SER A 28 -7.04 -3.06 13.89
N ALA A 29 -5.82 -3.57 13.85
CA ALA A 29 -4.97 -3.60 12.67
C ALA A 29 -4.54 -5.01 12.28
N THR A 30 -4.29 -5.19 10.99
CA THR A 30 -3.75 -6.42 10.41
C THR A 30 -2.61 -6.07 9.50
N ALA A 31 -1.49 -6.76 9.66
CA ALA A 31 -0.46 -6.84 8.64
C ALA A 31 -0.31 -8.28 8.17
N GLY A 32 -0.08 -8.49 6.87
CA GLY A 32 0.10 -9.83 6.32
C GLY A 32 0.91 -9.88 5.04
N ALA A 33 1.71 -10.93 4.90
CA ALA A 33 2.37 -11.26 3.63
C ALA A 33 1.52 -12.26 2.82
N GLY A 34 1.73 -12.32 1.50
CA GLY A 34 0.94 -13.13 0.56
C GLY A 34 -0.34 -12.47 0.06
N SER A 35 -0.52 -11.16 0.26
CA SER A 35 -1.66 -10.37 -0.21
C SER A 35 -1.21 -9.03 -0.77
N THR A 36 -1.92 -8.52 -1.77
CA THR A 36 -1.68 -7.20 -2.39
C THR A 36 -2.08 -6.02 -1.49
N ALA A 37 -2.78 -6.31 -0.39
CA ALA A 37 -3.15 -5.38 0.67
C ALA A 37 -2.45 -5.78 1.99
N PRO A 38 -1.13 -5.54 2.12
CA PRO A 38 -0.35 -6.02 3.25
C PRO A 38 -0.70 -5.38 4.60
N PHE A 39 -1.45 -4.28 4.62
CA PHE A 39 -1.84 -3.60 5.85
C PHE A 39 -3.28 -3.07 5.79
N SER A 40 -3.99 -3.16 6.91
CA SER A 40 -5.29 -2.52 7.13
C SER A 40 -5.47 -2.15 8.60
N VAL A 41 -6.25 -1.10 8.86
CA VAL A 41 -6.56 -0.66 10.22
C VAL A 41 -7.95 -0.07 10.30
N ARG A 42 -8.62 -0.36 11.41
CA ARG A 42 -9.92 0.18 11.78
C ARG A 42 -9.82 0.90 13.11
N TYR A 43 -10.48 2.04 13.22
CA TYR A 43 -10.74 2.74 14.47
C TYR A 43 -12.23 3.05 14.56
N GLY A 44 -12.95 2.31 15.42
CA GLY A 44 -14.38 2.52 15.61
C GLY A 44 -15.19 2.35 14.32
N ALA A 45 -15.77 3.45 13.81
CA ALA A 45 -16.53 3.51 12.56
C ALA A 45 -15.68 3.72 11.29
N VAL A 46 -14.42 4.16 11.43
CA VAL A 46 -13.53 4.40 10.28
C VAL A 46 -12.67 3.18 9.99
N GLU A 47 -12.61 2.79 8.72
CA GLU A 47 -11.83 1.65 8.24
C GLU A 47 -10.95 2.04 7.04
N LEU A 48 -9.64 1.97 7.24
CA LEU A 48 -8.63 1.92 6.19
C LEU A 48 -8.47 0.46 5.78
N THR A 49 -9.23 0.07 4.77
CA THR A 49 -9.38 -1.32 4.30
C THR A 49 -8.11 -1.89 3.68
N SER A 50 -7.29 -1.05 3.06
CA SER A 50 -6.04 -1.46 2.44
C SER A 50 -5.01 -0.33 2.44
N VAL A 51 -3.74 -0.70 2.60
CA VAL A 51 -2.59 0.08 2.14
C VAL A 51 -1.81 -0.81 1.19
N SER A 52 -1.71 -0.42 -0.08
CA SER A 52 -1.05 -1.19 -1.15
C SER A 52 0.06 -0.38 -1.82
N PHE A 53 1.03 -1.09 -2.39
CA PHE A 53 2.23 -0.50 -2.98
C PHE A 53 2.45 -1.07 -4.38
N CYS A 54 2.69 -0.21 -5.36
CA CYS A 54 2.92 -0.64 -6.74
C CYS A 54 3.95 0.24 -7.44
N ALA A 55 4.80 -0.35 -8.29
CA ALA A 55 5.64 0.37 -9.24
C ALA A 55 5.20 0.10 -10.69
N SER A 56 5.33 1.09 -11.58
CA SER A 56 4.99 0.94 -13.01
C SER A 56 6.12 0.24 -13.76
N TYR A 57 6.45 -0.97 -13.30
CA TYR A 57 7.62 -1.73 -13.72
C TYR A 57 7.16 -3.06 -14.31
N PHE A 58 7.02 -3.11 -15.63
CA PHE A 58 6.62 -4.31 -16.40
C PHE A 58 5.33 -5.01 -15.93
N ALA A 59 4.49 -4.34 -15.13
CA ALA A 59 3.31 -4.90 -14.47
C ALA A 59 3.59 -6.02 -13.44
N VAL A 60 4.81 -6.10 -12.92
CA VAL A 60 5.27 -7.19 -12.03
C VAL A 60 5.74 -6.68 -10.66
N ALA A 61 5.43 -5.42 -10.35
CA ALA A 61 5.87 -4.75 -9.12
C ALA A 61 4.69 -4.34 -8.23
N LEU A 62 3.61 -5.11 -8.24
CA LEU A 62 2.57 -5.04 -7.21
C LEU A 62 3.05 -5.79 -5.97
N PHE A 63 3.20 -5.09 -4.86
CA PHE A 63 3.71 -5.68 -3.63
C PHE A 63 2.74 -6.74 -3.09
N SER A 64 3.24 -7.95 -2.86
CA SER A 64 2.47 -9.02 -2.21
C SER A 64 3.09 -9.55 -0.91
N GLY A 65 4.33 -9.16 -0.59
CA GLY A 65 5.08 -9.67 0.56
C GLY A 65 5.43 -11.16 0.42
N GLU A 66 6.69 -11.47 0.13
CA GLU A 66 7.20 -12.85 -0.01
C GLU A 66 7.82 -13.36 1.29
N SER A 67 8.44 -12.46 2.05
CA SER A 67 8.98 -12.71 3.38
C SER A 67 8.07 -12.16 4.48
N PHE A 68 8.25 -12.66 5.70
CA PHE A 68 7.56 -12.18 6.89
C PHE A 68 8.42 -12.40 8.13
N GLU A 69 8.92 -11.31 8.68
CA GLU A 69 9.71 -11.29 9.91
C GLU A 69 8.95 -10.47 10.95
N ALA A 70 8.65 -11.06 12.10
CA ALA A 70 7.92 -10.39 13.17
C ALA A 70 8.76 -10.34 14.44
N THR A 71 8.82 -9.16 15.04
CA THR A 71 9.42 -8.91 16.36
C THR A 71 8.38 -8.23 17.25
N ALA A 72 8.74 -7.90 18.50
CA ALA A 72 7.82 -7.22 19.40
C ALA A 72 7.44 -5.84 18.83
N GLY A 73 6.16 -5.64 18.53
CA GLY A 73 5.63 -4.36 18.03
C GLY A 73 5.91 -4.06 16.56
N LYS A 74 6.53 -4.98 15.80
CA LYS A 74 7.05 -4.67 14.46
C LYS A 74 7.04 -5.87 13.52
N VAL A 75 6.72 -5.62 12.24
CA VAL A 75 6.84 -6.61 11.17
C VAL A 75 7.57 -6.06 9.96
N LYS A 76 8.28 -6.94 9.26
CA LYS A 76 8.96 -6.64 8.01
C LYS A 76 8.62 -7.66 6.94
N MET A 77 8.41 -7.16 5.73
CA MET A 77 8.10 -7.94 4.54
C MET A 77 8.93 -7.41 3.37
N THR A 78 9.29 -8.29 2.44
CA THR A 78 10.00 -7.94 1.22
C THR A 78 9.32 -8.55 0.02
N HIS A 79 9.36 -7.85 -1.10
CA HIS A 79 8.88 -8.31 -2.40
C HIS A 79 9.93 -7.97 -3.45
N GLN A 80 10.08 -8.86 -4.42
CA GLN A 80 10.98 -8.64 -5.53
C GLN A 80 10.21 -8.71 -6.86
N SER A 81 10.32 -7.68 -7.68
CA SER A 81 9.59 -7.62 -8.95
C SER A 81 10.17 -8.59 -9.97
N ARG A 82 9.55 -9.76 -10.05
CA ARG A 82 9.85 -10.83 -11.00
C ARG A 82 8.52 -11.47 -11.39
N GLY A 83 8.41 -11.92 -12.62
CA GLY A 83 7.34 -12.82 -13.06
C GLY A 83 7.90 -14.09 -13.66
N GLU A 84 7.03 -14.91 -14.25
CA GLU A 84 7.41 -16.15 -14.92
C GLU A 84 8.15 -15.86 -16.24
N LEU A 85 8.62 -16.90 -16.93
CA LEU A 85 9.29 -16.74 -18.23
C LEU A 85 8.38 -15.87 -19.11
N HIS A 86 8.88 -14.70 -19.54
CA HIS A 86 8.19 -13.62 -20.28
C HIS A 86 7.54 -12.47 -19.49
N ASP A 87 7.31 -12.60 -18.19
CA ASP A 87 6.90 -11.53 -17.27
C ASP A 87 8.07 -11.06 -16.41
N THR A 88 9.24 -10.89 -17.02
CA THR A 88 10.43 -10.37 -16.34
C THR A 88 10.78 -9.01 -16.92
N PRO A 89 11.54 -8.17 -16.19
CA PRO A 89 11.91 -6.85 -16.68
C PRO A 89 12.99 -6.97 -17.75
N VAL A 90 12.59 -7.38 -18.95
CA VAL A 90 13.46 -7.64 -20.09
C VAL A 90 12.96 -6.92 -21.34
N TYR A 91 13.89 -6.53 -22.20
CA TYR A 91 13.59 -6.14 -23.58
C TYR A 91 14.08 -7.22 -24.53
N TYR A 92 13.19 -7.74 -25.36
CA TYR A 92 13.53 -8.70 -26.40
C TYR A 92 14.23 -7.99 -27.56
N GLN A 93 15.38 -8.53 -27.97
CA GLN A 93 16.18 -8.01 -29.06
C GLN A 93 15.70 -8.57 -30.41
N PRO A 94 16.06 -7.93 -31.54
CA PRO A 94 15.72 -8.45 -32.88
C PRO A 94 16.42 -9.79 -33.19
N VAL A 95 15.74 -10.69 -33.92
CA VAL A 95 16.28 -12.01 -34.35
C VAL A 95 17.12 -11.96 -35.65
N GLY A 96 17.33 -10.77 -36.24
CA GLY A 96 18.18 -10.59 -37.42
C GLY A 96 17.59 -11.08 -38.76
N HIS A 97 16.36 -11.59 -38.78
CA HIS A 97 15.60 -11.93 -39.98
C HIS A 97 14.14 -11.43 -39.90
N PRO A 98 13.41 -11.34 -41.03
CA PRO A 98 11.99 -11.00 -41.02
C PRO A 98 11.17 -11.98 -40.16
N VAL A 99 10.15 -11.43 -39.50
CA VAL A 99 9.22 -12.16 -38.62
C VAL A 99 7.81 -11.79 -39.04
N ASP A 100 6.99 -12.79 -39.34
CA ASP A 100 5.58 -12.57 -39.67
C ASP A 100 4.80 -12.18 -38.40
N PHE A 101 3.79 -11.33 -38.57
CA PHE A 101 3.01 -10.85 -37.43
C PHE A 101 2.32 -11.99 -36.66
N GLU A 102 1.86 -13.02 -37.37
CA GLU A 102 1.18 -14.19 -36.79
C GLU A 102 2.11 -15.02 -35.88
N SER A 103 3.41 -15.07 -36.17
CA SER A 103 4.41 -15.82 -35.40
C SER A 103 5.24 -14.95 -34.46
N PHE A 104 4.93 -13.65 -34.34
CA PHE A 104 5.73 -12.68 -33.60
C PHE A 104 5.97 -13.09 -32.14
N TYR A 105 4.95 -13.61 -31.46
CA TYR A 105 5.03 -14.05 -30.07
C TYR A 105 5.75 -15.39 -29.91
N ASP A 106 5.54 -16.33 -30.83
CA ASP A 106 6.19 -17.65 -30.81
C ASP A 106 7.72 -17.51 -30.95
N GLN A 107 8.17 -16.57 -31.80
CA GLN A 107 9.60 -16.29 -31.98
C GLN A 107 10.25 -15.53 -30.82
N ARG A 108 9.57 -15.30 -29.69
CA ARG A 108 10.20 -14.69 -28.50
C ARG A 108 11.28 -15.58 -27.89
N VAL A 109 11.17 -16.90 -28.04
CA VAL A 109 12.14 -17.86 -27.50
C VAL A 109 13.50 -17.80 -28.19
N GLU A 110 13.54 -17.28 -29.43
CA GLU A 110 14.76 -17.10 -30.22
C GLU A 110 15.42 -15.74 -29.98
N ARG A 111 14.71 -14.83 -29.30
CA ARG A 111 15.20 -13.47 -29.06
C ARG A 111 16.13 -13.44 -27.87
N ASP A 112 17.34 -12.92 -28.09
CA ASP A 112 18.19 -12.46 -27.01
C ASP A 112 17.45 -11.41 -26.17
N VAL A 113 17.79 -11.34 -24.89
CA VAL A 113 17.14 -10.41 -23.94
C VAL A 113 18.15 -9.44 -23.35
N TYR A 114 17.77 -8.17 -23.33
CA TYR A 114 18.40 -7.17 -22.46
C TYR A 114 17.68 -7.20 -21.11
N ALA A 115 18.31 -7.77 -20.09
CA ALA A 115 17.74 -7.88 -18.75
C ALA A 115 18.00 -6.62 -17.91
N LEU A 116 16.95 -6.11 -17.27
CA LEU A 116 17.03 -5.06 -16.27
C LEU A 116 17.05 -5.67 -14.86
N PRO A 117 17.64 -4.98 -13.86
CA PRO A 117 17.59 -5.45 -12.49
C PRO A 117 16.17 -5.38 -11.93
N PRO A 118 15.73 -6.37 -11.13
CA PRO A 118 14.44 -6.31 -10.47
C PRO A 118 14.39 -5.15 -9.46
N LEU A 119 13.18 -4.68 -9.18
CA LEU A 119 12.93 -3.80 -8.03
C LEU A 119 12.82 -4.65 -6.76
N ILE A 120 13.42 -4.18 -5.69
CA ILE A 120 13.33 -4.77 -4.36
C ILE A 120 12.59 -3.78 -3.49
N THR A 121 11.39 -4.17 -3.06
CA THR A 121 10.54 -3.37 -2.18
C THR A 121 10.50 -4.00 -0.79
N SER A 122 10.81 -3.24 0.25
CA SER A 122 10.61 -3.65 1.63
C SER A 122 9.57 -2.78 2.31
N LEU A 123 8.71 -3.42 3.09
CA LEU A 123 7.73 -2.78 3.95
C LEU A 123 8.04 -3.16 5.39
N GLU A 124 8.24 -2.17 6.23
CA GLU A 124 8.39 -2.31 7.66
C GLU A 124 7.27 -1.56 8.36
N ILE A 125 6.58 -2.24 9.28
CA ILE A 125 5.39 -1.72 9.97
C ILE A 125 5.67 -1.78 11.45
N GLU A 126 5.58 -0.64 12.12
CA GLU A 126 5.83 -0.50 13.54
C GLU A 126 4.57 0.03 14.24
N GLU A 127 4.17 -0.62 15.33
CA GLU A 127 3.14 -0.10 16.23
C GLU A 127 3.74 1.04 17.05
N VAL A 128 3.07 2.19 17.03
CA VAL A 128 3.44 3.38 17.78
C VAL A 128 2.25 3.86 18.62
N ASP A 129 2.49 4.76 19.56
CA ASP A 129 1.41 5.37 20.33
C ASP A 129 0.39 6.03 19.38
N GLY A 130 -0.87 5.64 19.53
CA GLY A 130 -1.96 6.16 18.71
C GLY A 130 -1.96 5.69 17.25
N GLY A 131 -1.16 4.71 16.83
CA GLY A 131 -1.23 4.22 15.45
C GLY A 131 -0.07 3.35 14.97
N PHE A 132 0.34 3.56 13.72
CA PHE A 132 1.34 2.75 13.02
C PHE A 132 2.23 3.61 12.12
N ASP A 133 3.51 3.27 12.04
CA ASP A 133 4.44 3.81 11.04
C ASP A 133 4.76 2.72 10.02
N LEU A 134 4.56 3.03 8.74
CA LEU A 134 4.87 2.16 7.61
C LEU A 134 6.06 2.75 6.85
N GLN A 135 7.23 2.15 7.01
CA GLN A 135 8.44 2.50 6.28
C GLN A 135 8.51 1.65 5.01
N VAL A 136 8.36 2.29 3.84
CA VAL A 136 8.50 1.65 2.54
C VAL A 136 9.79 2.08 1.86
N CYS A 137 10.59 1.11 1.44
CA CYS A 137 11.79 1.34 0.64
C CYS A 137 11.68 0.57 -0.68
N CYS A 138 12.08 1.18 -1.79
CA CYS A 138 12.13 0.51 -3.09
C CYS A 138 13.43 0.87 -3.81
N THR A 139 14.21 -0.15 -4.18
CA THR A 139 15.52 -0.01 -4.84
C THR A 139 15.59 -0.89 -6.09
N GLY A 140 16.61 -0.70 -6.94
CA GLY A 140 16.81 -1.49 -8.15
C GLY A 140 17.07 -0.59 -9.36
N TYR A 141 16.00 -0.12 -10.00
CA TYR A 141 16.08 0.79 -11.14
C TYR A 141 15.65 2.21 -10.74
N ASP A 142 16.35 3.22 -11.24
CA ASP A 142 16.07 4.63 -10.94
C ASP A 142 14.87 5.16 -11.75
N ARG A 143 14.17 6.14 -11.20
CA ARG A 143 13.07 6.89 -11.84
C ARG A 143 11.92 6.03 -12.37
N VAL A 144 11.56 4.99 -11.63
CA VAL A 144 10.32 4.23 -11.89
C VAL A 144 9.19 4.83 -11.06
N PRO A 145 8.04 5.19 -11.67
CA PRO A 145 6.85 5.61 -10.93
C PRO A 145 6.44 4.59 -9.88
N PHE A 146 6.22 5.06 -8.65
CA PHE A 146 5.87 4.25 -7.49
C PHE A 146 4.70 4.90 -6.75
N GLN A 147 3.73 4.11 -6.30
CA GLN A 147 2.53 4.62 -5.66
C GLN A 147 2.21 3.83 -4.40
N ILE A 148 1.79 4.58 -3.38
CA ILE A 148 1.13 4.07 -2.18
C ILE A 148 -0.34 4.42 -2.32
N ALA A 149 -1.22 3.43 -2.23
CA ALA A 149 -2.66 3.61 -2.27
C ALA A 149 -3.29 3.22 -0.93
N CYS A 150 -4.03 4.14 -0.33
CA CYS A 150 -4.75 3.98 0.93
C CYS A 150 -6.25 3.98 0.64
N ASP A 151 -6.92 2.85 0.87
CA ASP A 151 -8.33 2.66 0.52
C ASP A 151 -9.22 2.69 1.76
N PHE A 152 -10.08 3.70 1.87
CA PHE A 152 -11.06 3.82 2.94
C PHE A 152 -12.42 3.27 2.53
N THR A 153 -13.15 2.71 3.51
CA THR A 153 -14.59 2.48 3.37
C THR A 153 -15.29 3.84 3.13
N PRO A 154 -16.07 4.02 2.04
CA PRO A 154 -16.68 5.30 1.71
C PRO A 154 -17.72 5.78 2.73
N GLY A 155 -18.01 7.09 2.71
CA GLY A 155 -19.09 7.72 3.49
C GLY A 155 -18.63 8.66 4.61
N GLY A 156 -17.33 8.82 4.80
CA GLY A 156 -16.74 9.78 5.73
C GLY A 156 -16.41 11.13 5.12
N GLU A 157 -15.91 12.02 5.97
CA GLU A 157 -15.39 13.34 5.63
C GLU A 157 -13.85 13.32 5.66
N VAL A 158 -13.25 14.11 4.78
CA VAL A 158 -11.82 14.13 4.49
C VAL A 158 -11.31 15.54 4.72
N GLU A 159 -10.54 15.73 5.78
CA GLU A 159 -9.99 17.01 6.21
C GLU A 159 -8.51 17.11 5.84
N PHE A 160 -8.12 18.17 5.14
CA PHE A 160 -6.74 18.43 4.72
C PHE A 160 -6.48 19.95 4.68
N ASP A 161 -5.21 20.36 4.69
CA ASP A 161 -4.80 21.76 4.90
C ASP A 161 -5.54 22.81 4.06
N SER A 162 -5.93 22.46 2.83
CA SER A 162 -6.56 23.38 1.88
C SER A 162 -8.08 23.20 1.75
N GLY A 163 -8.72 22.33 2.53
CA GLY A 163 -10.17 22.18 2.52
C GLY A 163 -10.68 20.82 2.99
N THR A 164 -11.96 20.59 2.73
CA THR A 164 -12.69 19.37 3.11
C THR A 164 -13.44 18.79 1.92
N MET A 165 -13.64 17.46 1.91
CA MET A 165 -14.49 16.79 0.95
C MET A 165 -15.12 15.52 1.53
N HIS A 166 -16.14 14.97 0.86
CA HIS A 166 -16.68 13.66 1.21
C HIS A 166 -15.91 12.55 0.49
N GLY A 167 -15.55 11.49 1.21
CA GLY A 167 -14.93 10.30 0.62
C GLY A 167 -15.97 9.37 0.00
N ARG A 168 -16.19 9.47 -1.32
CA ARG A 168 -17.19 8.66 -2.03
C ARG A 168 -16.57 7.44 -2.72
N ALA A 169 -17.40 6.42 -2.95
CA ALA A 169 -16.99 5.21 -3.64
C ALA A 169 -16.50 5.52 -5.07
N GLY A 170 -15.33 5.00 -5.42
CA GLY A 170 -14.72 5.17 -6.73
C GLY A 170 -14.00 6.52 -6.93
N GLU A 171 -14.07 7.43 -5.96
CA GLU A 171 -13.31 8.68 -6.01
C GLU A 171 -11.87 8.46 -5.55
N ILE A 172 -10.97 9.22 -6.19
CA ILE A 172 -9.54 9.17 -5.95
C ILE A 172 -9.05 10.58 -5.61
N MET A 173 -8.31 10.71 -4.51
CA MET A 173 -7.62 11.93 -4.10
C MET A 173 -6.10 11.70 -4.18
N PHE A 174 -5.33 12.70 -4.63
CA PHE A 174 -3.88 12.70 -4.48
C PHE A 174 -3.48 13.52 -3.24
N LEU A 175 -2.84 12.87 -2.26
CA LEU A 175 -2.25 13.56 -1.12
C LEU A 175 -0.87 14.08 -1.52
N LYS A 176 -0.83 15.32 -2.01
CA LYS A 176 0.38 15.87 -2.63
C LYS A 176 1.47 16.27 -1.64
N SER A 177 1.07 16.58 -0.41
CA SER A 177 1.91 17.02 0.70
C SER A 177 1.09 16.95 1.98
N GLY A 178 1.74 17.13 3.13
CA GLY A 178 1.04 17.25 4.42
C GLY A 178 0.32 15.97 4.82
N GLN A 179 -0.69 16.09 5.67
CA GLN A 179 -1.49 14.96 6.13
C GLN A 179 -2.96 15.15 5.73
N VAL A 180 -3.72 14.07 5.79
CA VAL A 180 -5.18 14.10 5.63
C VAL A 180 -5.80 13.28 6.74
N THR A 181 -6.94 13.73 7.27
CA THR A 181 -7.72 13.01 8.26
C THR A 181 -9.04 12.58 7.65
N TYR A 182 -9.31 11.27 7.68
CA TYR A 182 -10.60 10.70 7.33
C TYR A 182 -11.39 10.42 8.60
N HIS A 183 -12.59 10.96 8.73
CA HIS A 183 -13.41 10.77 9.93
C HIS A 183 -14.87 10.41 9.61
N THR A 184 -15.53 9.77 10.58
CA THR A 184 -16.95 9.45 10.56
C THR A 184 -17.49 9.61 11.97
N GLY A 185 -18.30 10.65 12.19
CA GLY A 185 -18.63 11.10 13.54
C GLY A 185 -17.35 11.44 14.32
N ASP A 186 -17.22 10.87 15.51
CA ASP A 186 -16.10 11.13 16.42
C ASP A 186 -14.91 10.16 16.21
N ASP A 187 -14.96 9.25 15.23
CA ASP A 187 -13.87 8.31 14.96
C ASP A 187 -13.05 8.80 13.75
N ALA A 188 -11.72 8.80 13.85
CA ALA A 188 -10.84 9.31 12.81
C ALA A 188 -9.57 8.48 12.60
N ILE A 189 -9.08 8.50 11.36
CA ILE A 189 -7.76 8.01 10.96
C ILE A 189 -7.08 9.08 10.11
N SER A 190 -5.88 9.52 10.51
CA SER A 190 -5.03 10.37 9.67
C SER A 190 -3.93 9.57 8.99
N ILE A 191 -3.55 10.00 7.78
CA ILE A 191 -2.44 9.44 7.01
C ILE A 191 -1.53 10.55 6.45
N GLY A 192 -0.23 10.29 6.40
CA GLY A 192 0.75 11.14 5.70
C GLY A 192 2.18 10.91 6.20
N PRO A 193 3.17 11.71 5.77
CA PRO A 193 3.04 12.81 4.84
C PRO A 193 2.76 12.37 3.40
N GLY A 194 2.14 13.26 2.62
CA GLY A 194 1.95 13.13 1.18
C GLY A 194 3.21 13.32 0.35
N ALA A 195 3.13 12.92 -0.92
CA ALA A 195 4.16 13.10 -1.94
C ALA A 195 3.49 13.12 -3.33
N TYR A 196 4.09 13.87 -4.27
CA TYR A 196 3.54 14.03 -5.61
C TYR A 196 4.59 14.07 -6.72
N ALA A 197 5.08 12.91 -7.11
CA ALA A 197 6.08 12.79 -8.18
C ALA A 197 5.46 12.52 -9.57
N HIS A 198 4.22 12.02 -9.64
CA HIS A 198 3.52 11.77 -10.90
C HIS A 198 1.99 11.78 -10.72
N ARG A 199 1.25 11.70 -11.85
CA ARG A 199 -0.22 11.81 -11.95
C ARG A 199 -0.91 10.56 -12.50
N PHE A 200 -0.35 9.38 -12.25
CA PHE A 200 -0.99 8.14 -12.67
C PHE A 200 -2.13 7.85 -11.69
N TRP A 201 -3.36 7.81 -12.20
CA TRP A 201 -4.56 7.51 -11.41
C TRP A 201 -4.70 6.01 -11.16
N GLN A 202 -4.38 5.22 -12.18
CA GLN A 202 -4.30 3.76 -12.13
C GLN A 202 -2.92 3.37 -12.65
N MET A 203 -2.13 2.70 -11.82
CA MET A 203 -0.84 2.18 -12.24
C MET A 203 -1.00 0.86 -12.98
N ARG A 204 -0.12 0.62 -13.95
CA ARG A 204 -0.10 -0.65 -14.66
C ARG A 204 0.27 -1.77 -13.67
N GLY A 205 -0.63 -2.73 -13.51
CA GLY A 205 -0.46 -3.83 -12.57
C GLY A 205 -0.93 -3.54 -11.14
N SER A 206 -1.47 -2.35 -10.83
CA SER A 206 -2.12 -2.12 -9.53
C SER A 206 -3.57 -2.61 -9.53
N ASP A 207 -4.06 -2.99 -8.35
CA ASP A 207 -5.48 -3.31 -8.14
C ASP A 207 -6.37 -2.07 -8.32
N SER A 208 -7.60 -2.29 -8.79
CA SER A 208 -8.65 -1.27 -8.76
C SER A 208 -9.41 -1.34 -7.43
N ALA A 209 -9.97 -0.22 -6.98
CA ALA A 209 -10.82 -0.17 -5.78
C ALA A 209 -12.10 0.64 -6.04
N PRO A 210 -12.99 0.16 -6.94
CA PRO A 210 -14.18 0.92 -7.35
C PRO A 210 -15.18 1.17 -6.22
N ASN A 211 -15.09 0.40 -5.14
CA ASN A 211 -15.99 0.48 -3.98
C ASN A 211 -15.36 1.21 -2.78
N ALA A 212 -14.15 1.74 -2.92
CA ALA A 212 -13.45 2.47 -1.87
C ALA A 212 -13.32 3.96 -2.22
N PHE A 213 -13.04 4.78 -1.21
CA PHE A 213 -12.44 6.09 -1.42
C PHE A 213 -10.93 5.93 -1.33
N ARG A 214 -10.20 6.27 -2.40
CA ARG A 214 -8.76 5.99 -2.51
C ARG A 214 -7.94 7.26 -2.40
N ILE A 215 -6.96 7.25 -1.51
CA ILE A 215 -5.95 8.31 -1.38
C ILE A 215 -4.63 7.79 -1.96
N LEU A 216 -4.04 8.55 -2.88
CA LEU A 216 -2.80 8.23 -3.56
C LEU A 216 -1.66 9.13 -3.10
N ILE A 217 -0.52 8.52 -2.80
CA ILE A 217 0.76 9.17 -2.56
C ILE A 217 1.71 8.67 -3.66
N THR A 218 2.30 9.59 -4.43
CA THR A 218 3.08 9.23 -5.62
C THR A 218 4.55 9.62 -5.48
N CYS A 219 5.42 8.64 -5.69
CA CYS A 219 6.87 8.73 -5.55
C CYS A 219 7.56 8.26 -6.85
N MET A 220 8.89 8.33 -6.88
CA MET A 220 9.72 7.72 -7.92
C MET A 220 10.82 6.92 -7.24
N THR A 221 11.18 5.77 -7.79
CA THR A 221 12.34 5.01 -7.28
C THR A 221 13.64 5.80 -7.47
N PRO A 222 14.65 5.63 -6.59
CA PRO A 222 14.56 4.89 -5.33
C PRO A 222 13.63 5.57 -4.32
N VAL A 223 12.85 4.77 -3.60
CA VAL A 223 11.89 5.24 -2.60
C VAL A 223 12.45 4.96 -1.20
N ASP A 224 12.33 5.95 -0.32
CA ASP A 224 12.48 5.85 1.12
C ASP A 224 11.39 6.77 1.71
N GLN A 225 10.23 6.19 2.02
CA GLN A 225 9.04 6.93 2.43
C GLN A 225 8.47 6.33 3.71
N ARG A 226 8.31 7.16 4.73
CA ARG A 226 7.51 6.83 5.91
C ARG A 226 6.08 7.30 5.72
N LEU A 227 5.11 6.41 5.93
CA LEU A 227 3.69 6.71 6.04
C LEU A 227 3.27 6.53 7.50
N GLU A 228 2.99 7.63 8.16
CA GLU A 228 2.38 7.69 9.49
C GLU A 228 0.88 7.51 9.35
N ILE A 229 0.33 6.62 10.17
CA ILE A 229 -1.10 6.38 10.31
C ILE A 229 -1.44 6.59 11.77
N ARG A 230 -2.37 7.50 12.08
CA ARG A 230 -2.82 7.77 13.46
C ARG A 230 -4.30 7.57 13.58
N CYS A 231 -4.72 6.97 14.69
CA CYS A 231 -6.10 6.61 14.99
C CYS A 231 -6.50 7.28 16.30
N GLY A 232 -7.65 7.94 16.34
CA GLY A 232 -8.12 8.60 17.54
C GLY A 232 -9.49 9.24 17.37
N ALA A 233 -9.91 10.00 18.38
CA ALA A 233 -11.19 10.68 18.32
C ALA A 233 -11.09 11.97 17.48
N TRP A 234 -12.05 12.21 16.60
CA TRP A 234 -12.17 13.48 15.89
C TRP A 234 -12.71 14.55 16.83
N SER A 235 -12.06 15.71 16.88
CA SER A 235 -12.59 16.90 17.56
C SER A 235 -12.97 17.94 16.52
N ALA A 236 -14.27 18.15 16.30
CA ALA A 236 -14.76 19.23 15.44
C ALA A 236 -14.40 20.63 15.97
N ALA A 237 -14.16 20.76 17.28
CA ALA A 237 -13.76 22.03 17.88
C ALA A 237 -12.28 22.37 17.65
N GLU A 238 -11.43 21.35 17.47
CA GLU A 238 -9.99 21.51 17.25
C GLU A 238 -9.57 21.17 15.81
N GLU A 239 -10.50 20.70 14.98
CA GLU A 239 -10.29 20.24 13.60
C GLU A 239 -9.11 19.25 13.47
N ARG A 240 -8.99 18.35 14.45
CA ARG A 240 -7.91 17.36 14.51
C ARG A 240 -8.27 16.13 15.34
N ILE A 241 -7.42 15.11 15.24
CA ILE A 241 -7.45 13.95 16.12
C ILE A 241 -6.98 14.34 17.53
N VAL A 242 -7.73 13.89 18.53
CA VAL A 242 -7.35 13.91 19.95
C VAL A 242 -7.19 12.48 20.48
N PHE A 243 -6.19 12.29 21.34
CA PHE A 243 -5.79 10.99 21.89
C PHE A 243 -6.18 10.86 23.37
#